data_AF-A0A8C3JHU9-F1
#
_entry.id   AF-A0A8C3JHU9-F1
#
_cell.length_a   1.000
_cell.length_b   1.000
_cell.length_c   1.000
_cell.angle_alpha   90.00
_cell.angle_beta   90.00
_cell.angle_gamma   90.00
#
_symmetry.space_group_name_H-M   'P 1'
#
loop_
_entity.id
_entity.type
_entity.pdbx_description
1 polymer ?
#
loop_
_entity_poly.entity_id
_entity_poly.type
_entity_poly.pdbx_seq_one_letter_code
_entity_poly.pdbx_strand_id
1 'polypeptide(L)'
;MTAGSVSVPQVIPLRIPLPGKAKHEIDTNTLIEIKSDTPEVSIYYTLDGSKPELIRKPGYGEHNSFKYKGPILLPVGKITVKALAVTKDCRESTVVTKVFLVEYKEPNVLFSVEGDDKNFLKDIATREREGGMLITKPKKNGVNVEIKPAWSEAPQDFHGMVLLHKTEIDFWLS
;
A
#
# COMPACT_ATOMS: atom_id res chain seq x y z
N MET A 1 34.92 3.73 22.25
CA MET A 1 33.99 2.90 21.43
C MET A 1 32.66 2.89 22.16
N THR A 2 31.56 3.35 21.55
CA THR A 2 30.24 3.29 22.21
C THR A 2 29.63 1.92 21.97
N ALA A 3 29.85 1.00 22.91
CA ALA A 3 29.15 -0.27 22.94
C ALA A 3 27.69 -0.02 23.34
N GLY A 4 26.75 -0.30 22.44
CA GLY A 4 25.31 -0.32 22.76
C GLY A 4 24.41 0.66 22.01
N SER A 5 24.92 1.40 21.02
CA SER A 5 24.10 2.21 20.11
C SER A 5 23.55 1.36 18.96
N VAL A 6 22.27 1.53 18.63
CA VAL A 6 21.62 0.88 17.49
C VAL A 6 21.92 1.67 16.22
N SER A 7 22.45 1.00 15.19
CA SER A 7 22.77 1.61 13.91
C SER A 7 21.51 2.12 13.20
N VAL A 8 21.62 3.33 12.66
CA VAL A 8 20.57 3.96 11.85
C VAL A 8 20.33 3.11 10.59
N PRO A 9 19.08 2.81 10.23
CA PRO A 9 18.80 2.05 9.02
C PRO A 9 19.17 2.84 7.76
N GLN A 10 19.51 2.12 6.70
CA GLN A 10 19.83 2.64 5.38
C GLN A 10 18.69 2.29 4.41
N VAL A 11 18.22 3.27 3.64
CA VAL A 11 17.17 3.10 2.63
C VAL A 11 17.80 3.15 1.24
N ILE A 12 17.78 2.02 0.53
CA ILE A 12 18.59 1.77 -0.67
C ILE A 12 17.70 1.29 -1.82
N PRO A 13 17.70 1.99 -2.97
CA PRO A 13 17.07 1.45 -4.17
C PRO A 13 17.90 0.29 -4.73
N LEU A 14 17.25 -0.84 -4.99
CA LEU A 14 17.89 -2.03 -5.55
C LEU A 14 18.18 -1.92 -7.06
N ARG A 15 17.65 -0.88 -7.70
CA ARG A 15 17.95 -0.57 -9.10
C ARG A 15 19.09 0.42 -9.19
N ILE A 16 20.04 0.15 -10.07
CA ILE A 16 21.13 1.09 -10.38
C ILE A 16 20.50 2.36 -10.98
N PRO A 17 20.78 3.55 -10.41
CA PRO A 17 20.34 4.80 -11.01
C PRO A 17 20.83 4.90 -12.45
N LEU A 18 19.94 5.26 -13.38
CA LEU A 18 20.34 5.46 -14.76
C LEU A 18 21.39 6.58 -14.84
N PRO A 19 22.44 6.42 -15.66
CA PRO A 19 23.42 7.48 -15.84
C PRO A 19 22.72 8.77 -16.33
N GLY A 20 23.03 9.89 -15.67
CA GLY A 20 22.41 11.19 -15.96
C GLY A 20 21.14 11.51 -15.15
N LYS A 21 20.66 10.59 -14.30
CA LYS A 21 19.53 10.81 -13.38
C LYS A 21 20.01 10.98 -11.95
N ALA A 22 19.28 11.75 -11.15
CA ALA A 22 19.64 11.94 -9.75
C ALA A 22 19.39 10.65 -8.94
N LYS A 23 20.22 10.37 -7.93
CA LYS A 23 20.12 9.15 -7.11
C LYS A 23 18.79 8.99 -6.34
N HIS A 24 17.99 10.05 -6.27
CA HIS A 24 16.69 10.06 -5.61
C HIS A 24 15.52 9.91 -6.60
N GLU A 25 15.79 9.90 -7.90
CA GLU A 25 14.81 9.63 -8.95
C GLU A 25 14.77 8.12 -9.21
N ILE A 26 13.60 7.52 -9.05
CA ILE A 26 13.36 6.09 -9.26
C ILE A 26 12.06 5.89 -10.03
N ASP A 27 11.82 4.67 -10.52
CA ASP A 27 10.53 4.31 -11.12
C ASP A 27 9.69 3.44 -10.19
N THR A 28 8.39 3.32 -10.49
CA THR A 28 7.43 2.47 -9.76
C THR A 28 7.79 0.98 -9.73
N ASN A 29 8.78 0.55 -10.53
CA ASN A 29 9.28 -0.82 -10.56
C ASN A 29 10.56 -1.01 -9.73
N THR A 30 11.06 0.06 -9.12
CA THR A 30 12.28 0.03 -8.32
C THR A 30 11.96 -0.41 -6.89
N LEU A 31 12.46 -1.59 -6.52
CA LEU A 31 12.37 -2.09 -5.15
C LEU A 31 13.30 -1.29 -4.23
N ILE A 32 12.77 -0.91 -3.06
CA ILE A 32 13.48 -0.22 -2.00
C ILE A 32 13.77 -1.22 -0.88
N GLU A 33 15.04 -1.42 -0.60
CA GLU A 33 15.52 -2.19 0.53
C GLU A 33 15.82 -1.27 1.71
N ILE A 34 15.42 -1.69 2.91
CA ILE A 34 15.78 -1.04 4.16
C ILE A 34 16.61 -2.02 4.98
N LYS A 35 17.87 -1.65 5.26
CA LYS A 35 18.81 -2.50 6.01
C LYS A 35 19.37 -1.79 7.23
N SER A 36 19.82 -2.54 8.24
CA SER A 36 20.54 -2.00 9.39
C SER A 36 21.79 -2.84 9.62
N ASP A 37 22.89 -2.19 10.01
CA ASP A 37 24.15 -2.88 10.35
C ASP A 37 24.08 -3.56 11.73
N THR A 38 23.06 -3.22 12.55
CA THR A 38 22.83 -3.90 13.82
C THR A 38 22.06 -5.21 13.58
N PRO A 39 22.57 -6.36 14.06
CA PRO A 39 21.86 -7.63 13.92
C PRO A 39 20.61 -7.68 14.81
N GLU A 40 19.68 -8.58 14.47
CA GLU A 40 18.49 -8.89 15.28
C GLU A 40 17.56 -7.70 15.60
N VAL A 41 17.50 -6.70 14.71
CA VAL A 41 16.59 -5.56 14.82
C VAL A 41 15.30 -5.76 14.01
N SER A 42 14.21 -5.19 14.52
CA SER A 42 13.00 -4.95 13.74
C SER A 42 13.03 -3.53 13.20
N ILE A 43 12.78 -3.37 11.90
CA ILE A 43 12.75 -2.06 11.25
C ILE A 43 11.30 -1.65 11.01
N TYR A 44 10.98 -0.40 11.34
CA TYR A 44 9.68 0.22 11.13
C TYR A 44 9.84 1.44 10.26
N TYR A 45 8.90 1.67 9.34
CA TYR A 45 9.00 2.75 8.37
C TYR A 45 7.65 3.37 8.04
N THR A 46 7.70 4.58 7.49
CA THR A 46 6.56 5.34 6.98
C THR A 46 6.88 5.87 5.59
N LEU A 47 5.85 6.18 4.78
CA LEU A 47 6.00 6.69 3.42
C LEU A 47 5.49 8.14 3.25
N ASP A 48 4.74 8.62 4.24
CA ASP A 48 4.15 9.96 4.31
C ASP A 48 5.11 11.00 4.91
N GLY A 49 6.27 10.57 5.42
CA GLY A 49 7.22 11.42 6.12
C GLY A 49 6.91 11.63 7.61
N SER A 50 5.91 10.94 8.17
CA SER A 50 5.66 10.95 9.62
C SER A 50 6.71 10.14 10.37
N LYS A 51 6.92 10.40 11.67
CA LYS A 51 7.85 9.60 12.48
C LYS A 51 7.28 8.18 12.62
N PRO A 52 8.06 7.11 12.38
CA PRO A 52 7.60 5.76 12.68
C PRO A 52 7.37 5.60 14.19
N GLU A 53 6.15 5.30 14.62
CA GLU A 53 5.84 4.98 16.01
C GLU A 53 5.75 3.46 16.22
N LEU A 54 6.09 3.00 17.43
CA LEU A 54 6.08 1.57 17.77
C LEU A 54 4.88 1.21 18.65
N ILE A 55 4.46 2.17 19.47
CA ILE A 55 3.41 2.00 20.46
C ILE A 55 2.16 2.67 19.93
N ARG A 56 1.09 1.88 19.78
CA ARG A 56 -0.24 2.41 19.48
C ARG A 56 -0.74 3.19 20.69
N LYS A 57 -0.87 4.50 20.56
CA LYS A 57 -1.54 5.32 21.56
C LYS A 57 -3.06 5.16 21.38
N PRO A 58 -3.80 4.68 22.39
CA PRO A 58 -5.26 4.62 22.32
C PRO A 58 -5.82 6.02 22.09
N GLY A 59 -6.63 6.21 21.05
CA GLY A 59 -7.29 7.49 20.74
C GLY A 59 -6.51 8.44 19.81
N TYR A 60 -5.30 8.06 19.38
CA TYR A 60 -4.63 8.73 18.25
C TYR A 60 -5.00 7.98 16.96
N GLY A 61 -5.17 8.69 15.84
CA GLY A 61 -5.73 8.16 14.59
C GLY A 61 -4.97 7.00 13.94
N GLU A 62 -5.30 6.73 12.68
CA GLU A 62 -4.67 5.63 11.94
C GLU A 62 -3.14 5.81 11.83
N HIS A 63 -2.42 4.73 12.09
CA HIS A 63 -0.97 4.78 12.19
C HIS A 63 -0.31 4.34 10.88
N ASN A 64 0.45 5.25 10.27
CA ASN A 64 1.09 5.03 8.97
C ASN A 64 2.43 4.30 9.03
N SER A 65 2.81 3.73 10.18
CA SER A 65 4.07 2.98 10.29
C SER A 65 3.89 1.49 10.09
N PHE A 66 4.71 0.96 9.19
CA PHE A 66 4.72 -0.41 8.73
C PHE A 66 5.97 -1.13 9.25
N LYS A 67 5.83 -2.42 9.58
CA LYS A 67 6.98 -3.27 9.89
C LYS A 67 7.61 -3.75 8.60
N TYR A 68 8.90 -3.49 8.42
CA TYR A 68 9.67 -3.94 7.26
C TYR A 68 9.84 -5.46 7.29
N LYS A 69 9.47 -6.12 6.19
CA LYS A 69 9.57 -7.59 6.01
C LYS A 69 10.41 -8.00 4.80
N GLY A 70 10.76 -7.05 3.94
CA GLY A 70 11.46 -7.29 2.68
C GLY A 70 11.31 -6.08 1.77
N PRO A 71 11.97 -6.09 0.59
CA PRO A 71 11.98 -4.96 -0.32
C PRO A 71 10.56 -4.52 -0.74
N ILE A 72 10.34 -3.21 -0.80
CA ILE A 72 9.01 -2.61 -1.06
C ILE A 72 9.02 -1.76 -2.33
N LEU A 73 7.87 -1.65 -2.99
CA LEU A 73 7.65 -0.68 -4.06
C LEU A 73 7.07 0.62 -3.48
N LEU A 74 7.44 1.75 -4.08
CA LEU A 74 6.91 3.06 -3.71
C LEU A 74 5.82 3.52 -4.70
N PRO A 75 4.77 4.19 -4.22
CA PRO A 75 3.77 4.79 -5.10
C PRO A 75 4.36 5.95 -5.91
N VAL A 76 3.71 6.28 -7.03
CA VAL A 76 4.10 7.40 -7.89
C VAL A 76 4.06 8.74 -7.13
N GLY A 77 5.00 9.62 -7.43
CA GLY A 77 5.09 10.96 -6.87
C GLY A 77 6.26 11.16 -5.90
N LYS A 78 6.18 12.21 -5.08
CA LYS A 78 7.23 12.56 -4.11
C LYS A 78 6.97 11.83 -2.80
N ILE A 79 7.74 10.78 -2.53
CA ILE A 79 7.58 9.91 -1.36
C ILE A 79 8.69 10.18 -0.36
N THR A 80 8.33 10.33 0.92
CA THR A 80 9.30 10.54 2.01
C THR A 80 9.32 9.31 2.90
N VAL A 81 10.34 8.47 2.69
CA VAL A 81 10.55 7.28 3.50
C VAL A 81 11.26 7.67 4.79
N LYS A 82 10.64 7.44 5.94
CA LYS A 82 11.31 7.48 7.23
C LYS A 82 11.40 6.09 7.81
N ALA A 83 12.54 5.73 8.40
CA ALA A 83 12.71 4.41 8.99
C ALA A 83 13.48 4.44 10.31
N LEU A 84 13.18 3.48 11.18
CA LEU A 84 13.73 3.31 12.51
C LEU A 84 14.00 1.82 12.77
N ALA A 85 15.21 1.49 13.22
CA ALA A 85 15.56 0.17 13.72
C ALA A 85 15.37 0.09 15.24
N VAL A 86 14.86 -1.05 15.71
CA VAL A 86 14.53 -1.32 17.11
C VAL A 86 15.05 -2.69 17.50
N THR A 87 15.80 -2.79 18.60
CA THR A 87 16.26 -4.08 19.14
C THR A 87 15.19 -4.76 20.00
N LYS A 88 15.39 -6.04 20.33
CA LYS A 88 14.53 -6.78 21.27
C LYS A 88 14.44 -6.10 22.65
N ASP A 89 15.50 -5.41 23.06
CA ASP A 89 15.57 -4.65 24.32
C ASP A 89 14.87 -3.28 24.24
N CYS A 90 14.05 -3.04 23.22
CA CYS A 90 13.34 -1.78 22.97
C CYS A 90 14.26 -0.56 22.79
N ARG A 91 15.51 -0.76 22.37
CA ARG A 91 16.40 0.36 22.03
C ARG A 91 16.12 0.82 20.61
N GLU A 92 15.97 2.11 20.44
CA GLU A 92 15.69 2.77 19.17
C GLU A 92 16.97 3.37 18.58
N SER A 93 17.12 3.28 17.26
CA SER A 93 18.10 4.06 16.51
C SER A 93 17.61 5.50 16.28
N THR A 94 18.42 6.33 15.63
CA THR A 94 17.91 7.58 15.04
C THR A 94 17.04 7.28 13.82
N VAL A 95 16.04 8.11 13.57
CA VAL A 95 15.18 7.99 12.38
C VAL A 95 15.94 8.48 11.15
N VAL A 96 16.09 7.62 10.15
CA VAL A 96 16.58 8.02 8.82
C VAL A 96 15.44 8.65 8.02
N THR A 97 15.73 9.65 7.18
CA THR A 97 14.77 10.23 6.24
C THR A 97 15.38 10.21 4.83
N LYS A 98 14.64 9.66 3.87
CA LYS A 98 15.02 9.61 2.47
C LYS A 98 13.84 10.01 1.59
N VAL A 99 14.06 10.99 0.71
CA VAL A 99 13.05 11.43 -0.25
C VAL A 99 13.34 10.79 -1.59
N PHE A 100 12.29 10.28 -2.23
CA PHE A 100 12.32 9.74 -3.58
C PHE A 100 11.33 10.48 -4.47
N LEU A 101 11.74 10.73 -5.72
CA LEU A 101 10.85 11.15 -6.79
C LEU A 101 10.57 9.92 -7.65
N VAL A 102 9.35 9.42 -7.56
CA VAL A 102 8.93 8.18 -8.20
C VAL A 102 8.18 8.49 -9.48
N GLU A 103 8.80 8.21 -10.62
CA GLU A 103 8.16 8.31 -11.92
C GLU A 103 7.35 7.04 -12.22
N TYR A 104 6.17 7.22 -12.82
CA TYR A 104 5.39 6.08 -13.27
C TYR A 104 6.11 5.39 -14.44
N LYS A 105 6.23 4.08 -14.36
CA LYS A 105 6.68 3.24 -15.45
C LYS A 105 5.85 1.98 -15.49
N GLU A 106 5.45 1.57 -16.70
CA GLU A 106 4.72 0.32 -16.89
C GLU A 106 5.46 -0.85 -16.21
N PRO A 107 4.75 -1.71 -15.45
CA PRO A 107 5.35 -2.87 -14.84
C PRO A 107 6.03 -3.74 -15.89
N ASN A 108 7.35 -3.87 -15.80
CA ASN A 108 8.05 -4.82 -16.65
C ASN A 108 7.76 -6.22 -16.11
N VAL A 109 6.76 -6.89 -16.70
CA VAL A 109 6.39 -8.26 -16.40
C VAL A 109 7.45 -9.19 -17.00
N LEU A 110 8.67 -9.12 -16.47
CA LEU A 110 9.72 -10.09 -16.78
C LEU A 110 9.68 -11.19 -15.73
N PHE A 111 8.60 -11.98 -15.76
CA PHE A 111 8.64 -13.32 -15.21
C PHE A 111 9.53 -14.14 -16.13
N SER A 112 10.84 -14.11 -15.93
CA SER A 112 11.72 -15.12 -16.51
C SER A 112 11.62 -16.38 -15.65
N VAL A 113 10.49 -17.08 -15.78
CA VAL A 113 10.50 -18.54 -15.69
C VAL A 113 10.46 -19.01 -17.13
N GLU A 114 11.64 -19.41 -17.60
CA GLU A 114 11.74 -20.24 -18.78
C GLU A 114 11.13 -21.61 -18.45
N GLY A 115 10.22 -22.07 -19.31
CA GLY A 115 9.62 -23.39 -19.25
C GLY A 115 8.14 -23.36 -18.92
N ASP A 116 7.33 -23.26 -19.97
CA ASP A 116 6.00 -23.85 -20.13
C ASP A 116 5.00 -23.73 -18.97
N ASP A 117 3.99 -22.86 -19.15
CA ASP A 117 2.57 -23.23 -19.10
C ASP A 117 1.67 -21.99 -19.02
N LYS A 118 0.70 -21.92 -19.94
CA LYS A 118 -0.28 -20.85 -20.10
C LYS A 118 -1.33 -20.82 -18.97
N ASN A 119 -0.95 -20.53 -17.73
CA ASN A 119 -1.91 -20.42 -16.63
C ASN A 119 -1.83 -19.13 -15.78
N PHE A 120 -0.84 -18.25 -16.00
CA PHE A 120 -0.61 -17.10 -15.11
C PHE A 120 -1.56 -15.89 -15.27
N LEU A 121 -2.53 -15.94 -16.19
CA LEU A 121 -3.48 -14.84 -16.43
C LEU A 121 -4.88 -15.08 -15.83
N LYS A 122 -5.09 -16.12 -15.03
CA LYS A 122 -6.42 -16.43 -14.48
C LYS A 122 -6.62 -16.04 -13.01
N ASP A 123 -5.57 -15.95 -12.20
CA ASP A 123 -5.73 -15.76 -10.75
C ASP A 123 -5.88 -14.29 -10.29
N ILE A 124 -5.56 -13.31 -11.14
CA ILE A 124 -5.70 -11.88 -10.79
C ILE A 124 -7.09 -11.30 -11.09
N ALA A 125 -7.91 -11.96 -11.93
CA ALA A 125 -9.26 -11.50 -12.27
C ALA A 125 -10.37 -12.18 -11.44
N THR A 126 -10.04 -13.14 -10.57
CA THR A 126 -11.05 -13.99 -9.89
C THR A 126 -11.19 -13.72 -8.39
N ARG A 127 -10.49 -12.73 -7.81
CA ARG A 127 -10.60 -12.41 -6.37
C ARG A 127 -11.60 -11.31 -6.01
N GLU A 128 -12.48 -10.94 -6.92
CA GLU A 128 -13.72 -10.26 -6.56
C GLU A 128 -14.85 -11.28 -6.50
N ARG A 129 -15.46 -11.39 -5.30
CA ARG A 129 -16.69 -12.14 -4.99
C ARG A 129 -16.53 -13.55 -4.41
N GLU A 130 -16.14 -13.63 -3.14
CA GLU A 130 -16.65 -14.67 -2.25
C GLU A 130 -17.49 -14.03 -1.13
N GLY A 131 -18.80 -14.05 -1.36
CA GLY A 131 -19.81 -13.80 -0.36
C GLY A 131 -21.06 -14.58 -0.76
N GLY A 132 -21.19 -15.82 -0.24
CA GLY A 132 -22.47 -16.51 -0.11
C GLY A 132 -22.82 -17.57 -1.15
N MET A 133 -22.65 -18.84 -0.76
CA MET A 133 -23.76 -19.79 -0.55
C MET A 133 -24.63 -20.20 -1.78
N LEU A 134 -24.46 -21.48 -2.15
CA LEU A 134 -25.50 -22.50 -2.48
C LEU A 134 -26.00 -22.76 -3.93
N ILE A 135 -25.65 -23.99 -4.36
CA ILE A 135 -26.37 -25.05 -5.12
C ILE A 135 -26.66 -24.98 -6.64
N THR A 136 -26.39 -26.17 -7.22
CA THR A 136 -27.03 -26.85 -8.37
C THR A 136 -26.60 -26.53 -9.81
N LYS A 137 -26.09 -27.58 -10.48
CA LYS A 137 -26.02 -27.77 -11.95
C LYS A 137 -27.44 -27.72 -12.56
N PRO A 138 -27.66 -27.34 -13.85
CA PRO A 138 -27.29 -28.20 -14.99
C PRO A 138 -26.93 -27.52 -16.35
N LYS A 139 -26.07 -28.22 -17.11
CA LYS A 139 -26.05 -28.41 -18.58
C LYS A 139 -27.37 -28.02 -19.28
N LYS A 140 -27.36 -27.25 -20.40
CA LYS A 140 -27.82 -27.55 -21.81
C LYS A 140 -27.47 -26.42 -22.81
N ASN A 141 -26.92 -26.83 -23.95
CA ASN A 141 -27.15 -26.43 -25.35
C ASN A 141 -27.35 -24.96 -25.78
N GLY A 142 -26.44 -24.54 -26.67
CA GLY A 142 -26.61 -23.77 -27.91
C GLY A 142 -27.79 -22.81 -28.11
N VAL A 143 -27.48 -21.56 -28.48
CA VAL A 143 -27.84 -20.93 -29.76
C VAL A 143 -27.22 -19.52 -29.81
N ASN A 144 -26.65 -19.22 -30.98
CA ASN A 144 -26.12 -17.93 -31.41
C ASN A 144 -27.23 -16.89 -31.59
N VAL A 145 -27.11 -15.69 -31.00
CA VAL A 145 -27.72 -14.44 -31.49
C VAL A 145 -26.82 -13.26 -31.11
N GLU A 146 -26.21 -12.67 -32.12
CA GLU A 146 -25.60 -11.35 -32.14
C GLU A 146 -26.67 -10.25 -31.96
N ILE A 147 -26.32 -9.06 -31.43
CA ILE A 147 -26.76 -7.70 -31.88
C ILE A 147 -26.74 -6.65 -30.74
N LYS A 148 -25.79 -5.72 -30.92
CA LYS A 148 -25.73 -4.27 -30.62
C LYS A 148 -25.62 -3.71 -29.18
N PRO A 149 -24.73 -2.70 -28.99
CA PRO A 149 -24.70 -1.85 -27.81
C PRO A 149 -25.74 -0.74 -27.96
N ALA A 150 -26.54 -0.50 -26.92
CA ALA A 150 -27.45 0.63 -26.84
C ALA A 150 -27.13 1.42 -25.59
N TRP A 151 -26.51 2.59 -25.79
CA TRP A 151 -26.69 3.71 -24.87
C TRP A 151 -28.16 4.10 -24.87
N SER A 152 -28.80 4.06 -23.71
CA SER A 152 -29.63 5.16 -23.21
C SER A 152 -30.27 4.81 -21.85
N GLU A 153 -30.54 5.88 -21.10
CA GLU A 153 -31.53 6.00 -20.02
C GLU A 153 -31.13 5.63 -18.57
N ALA A 154 -30.72 6.67 -17.83
CA ALA A 154 -31.16 6.88 -16.43
C ALA A 154 -32.65 7.32 -16.43
N PRO A 155 -33.35 7.50 -15.29
CA PRO A 155 -32.93 7.44 -13.88
C PRO A 155 -33.90 6.64 -12.95
N GLN A 156 -33.51 6.39 -11.69
CA GLN A 156 -34.27 6.83 -10.49
C GLN A 156 -33.80 6.25 -9.14
N ASP A 157 -33.75 7.17 -8.17
CA ASP A 157 -34.02 7.02 -6.74
C ASP A 157 -33.09 6.17 -5.86
N PHE A 158 -32.19 6.85 -5.15
CA PHE A 158 -31.89 6.46 -3.77
C PHE A 158 -31.89 7.66 -2.82
N HIS A 159 -32.74 7.50 -1.81
CA HIS A 159 -33.11 8.38 -0.72
C HIS A 159 -31.89 8.82 0.10
N GLY A 160 -31.65 10.13 0.15
CA GLY A 160 -30.67 10.74 1.05
C GLY A 160 -31.27 10.98 2.43
N MET A 161 -30.65 10.41 3.48
CA MET A 161 -30.87 10.87 4.85
C MET A 161 -29.68 11.73 5.28
N VAL A 162 -29.92 13.04 5.31
CA VAL A 162 -29.08 14.05 5.94
C VAL A 162 -29.51 14.15 7.40
N LEU A 163 -28.65 13.73 8.32
CA LEU A 163 -28.85 13.92 9.77
C LEU A 163 -28.25 15.28 10.17
N LEU A 164 -29.08 16.32 10.11
CA LEU A 164 -28.82 17.63 10.71
C LEU A 164 -29.30 17.59 12.17
N HIS A 165 -28.35 17.58 13.10
CA HIS A 165 -28.62 17.82 14.53
C HIS A 165 -29.03 19.29 14.70
N LYS A 166 -30.30 19.53 15.06
CA LYS A 166 -30.78 20.83 15.52
C LYS A 166 -31.11 20.72 17.00
N THR A 167 -30.33 21.46 17.79
CA THR A 167 -30.54 21.82 19.19
C THR A 167 -31.92 22.45 19.41
N GLU A 168 -32.67 21.92 20.37
CA GLU A 168 -33.85 22.56 20.94
C GLU A 168 -33.46 23.08 22.34
N ILE A 169 -33.56 24.39 22.51
CA ILE A 169 -33.43 25.10 23.79
C ILE A 169 -34.84 25.52 24.14
N ASP A 170 -35.42 24.85 25.13
CA ASP A 170 -36.70 25.20 25.73
C ASP A 170 -36.62 26.59 26.38
N PHE A 171 -37.55 27.46 26.01
CA PHE A 171 -37.84 28.70 26.73
C PHE A 171 -39.36 28.87 26.76
N TRP A 172 -39.96 28.86 27.95
CA TRP A 172 -40.92 29.88 28.41
C TRP A 172 -41.18 29.69 29.90
N LEU A 173 -40.58 30.56 30.69
CA LEU A 173 -40.96 30.88 32.06
C LEU A 173 -40.90 32.41 32.17
N SER A 174 -42.05 33.06 32.04
CA SER A 174 -42.55 34.15 32.90
C SER A 174 -43.79 34.80 32.32
#